data_AF-A0ABD1N358-F1
#
_entry.id   AF-A0ABD1N358-F1
#
_cell.length_a   1.000
_cell.length_b   1.000
_cell.length_c   1.000
_cell.angle_alpha   90.00
_cell.angle_beta   90.00
_cell.angle_gamma   90.00
#
_symmetry.space_group_name_H-M   'P 1'
#
loop_
_entity.id
_entity.type
_entity.pdbx_description
1 polymer ?
#
loop_
_entity_poly.entity_id
_entity_poly.type
_entity_poly.pdbx_seq_one_letter_code
_entity_poly.pdbx_strand_id
1 'polypeptide(L)'
;MAGGALVDAGSLKRAHLYEYKITGYFIFSCIVGALGGSLFGYDLGVSGAVLNAAAKNIAMLIIGRVLLGVGIGFGNQRRNLRQILRNHMLEVQRGMNPLESHDERNADEWVYRGEGAANLVLAYTGSSPMFIGKVMRIRKAPRNGVEVMSMRSPSALTAHERLLWKDVHELISSSDNEIAGQLFVHHVMKPLLGAKYVDAGMLIRVSKKFLELVEKNVIFQRPAWRVDDAQVDMHRDYISLLSEYNPLDLFSGSMERIHKAIKDLFTTPQNNFRVFKNGSLIFGGLGGGAEDTNCCIAKTFEDELKSVIQADDGHYTENLLTLVAEAVRQSGVLDRLLEVQKLDNVDIEGAIHAYYDITHQHCPICRELGEEELKRYSSLHSTSLDESVRIVKDYLIAATAKDCSFMICFRSRKEGYSESECNSIYLESTKQAFDFKGQNGKR
;
A
#
# COMPACT_ATOMS: atom_id res chain seq x y z
N MET A 1 24.63 -70.72 -37.89
CA MET A 1 25.04 -69.37 -38.35
C MET A 1 24.99 -68.45 -37.14
N ALA A 2 26.08 -67.68 -36.96
CA ALA A 2 26.42 -66.72 -35.89
C ALA A 2 25.22 -65.92 -35.33
N GLY A 3 25.04 -65.76 -34.01
CA GLY A 3 25.83 -64.92 -33.05
C GLY A 3 25.03 -63.61 -32.84
N GLY A 4 24.57 -63.16 -31.66
CA GLY A 4 25.15 -63.07 -30.32
C GLY A 4 25.49 -61.60 -30.04
N ALA A 5 24.86 -60.94 -29.04
CA ALA A 5 25.43 -59.89 -28.16
C ALA A 5 24.37 -59.04 -27.42
N LEU A 6 24.77 -58.65 -26.20
CA LEU A 6 24.10 -57.93 -25.12
C LEU A 6 24.47 -56.42 -25.11
N VAL A 7 23.70 -55.67 -24.30
CA VAL A 7 23.89 -54.29 -23.70
C VAL A 7 23.98 -53.06 -24.62
N ASP A 8 23.16 -52.03 -24.35
CA ASP A 8 23.55 -50.92 -23.44
C ASP A 8 22.34 -50.04 -23.03
N ALA A 9 22.41 -49.51 -21.81
CA ALA A 9 21.49 -48.56 -21.21
C ALA A 9 21.95 -47.12 -21.50
N GLY A 10 21.09 -46.29 -22.08
CA GLY A 10 21.41 -44.89 -22.37
C GLY A 10 20.16 -44.01 -22.46
N SER A 11 19.72 -43.51 -21.30
CA SER A 11 19.32 -42.12 -21.05
C SER A 11 18.79 -41.24 -22.22
N LEU A 12 17.65 -40.58 -21.95
CA LEU A 12 17.06 -39.39 -22.60
C LEU A 12 16.28 -39.58 -23.92
N LYS A 13 14.94 -39.56 -23.83
CA LYS A 13 14.01 -38.68 -24.58
C LYS A 13 12.53 -39.10 -24.35
N ARG A 14 11.87 -38.52 -23.35
CA ARG A 14 10.43 -38.70 -23.05
C ARG A 14 9.63 -37.44 -23.41
N ALA A 15 9.83 -36.92 -24.63
CA ALA A 15 9.19 -35.66 -25.09
C ALA A 15 8.48 -35.77 -26.45
N HIS A 16 8.29 -36.96 -27.01
CA HIS A 16 7.76 -37.12 -28.39
C HIS A 16 6.40 -37.85 -28.50
N LEU A 17 5.63 -37.94 -27.41
CA LEU A 17 4.37 -38.71 -27.36
C LEU A 17 3.08 -37.90 -27.16
N TYR A 18 3.08 -36.59 -27.44
CA TYR A 18 1.83 -35.80 -27.44
C TYR A 18 1.65 -35.05 -28.77
N GLU A 19 1.07 -35.73 -29.76
CA GLU A 19 0.41 -35.09 -30.89
C GLU A 19 -1.10 -34.98 -30.60
N TYR A 20 -1.58 -33.76 -30.33
CA TYR A 20 -2.99 -33.45 -30.13
C TYR A 20 -3.66 -33.31 -31.50
N LYS A 21 -4.41 -34.33 -31.95
CA LYS A 21 -5.33 -34.17 -33.11
C LYS A 21 -6.67 -33.64 -32.61
N ILE A 22 -6.93 -32.35 -32.87
CA ILE A 22 -8.25 -31.74 -32.68
C ILE A 22 -9.25 -32.51 -33.56
N THR A 23 -10.17 -33.22 -32.94
CA THR A 23 -11.18 -34.05 -33.62
C THR A 23 -12.35 -33.17 -34.05
N GLY A 24 -12.96 -33.43 -35.22
CA GLY A 24 -14.08 -32.63 -35.75
C GLY A 24 -15.29 -32.54 -34.79
N TYR A 25 -15.45 -33.54 -33.92
CA TYR A 25 -16.45 -33.54 -32.84
C TYR A 25 -16.24 -32.40 -31.83
N PHE A 26 -14.98 -32.06 -31.51
CA PHE A 26 -14.65 -30.95 -30.61
C PHE A 26 -15.03 -29.60 -31.22
N ILE A 27 -14.74 -29.40 -32.51
CA ILE A 27 -15.14 -28.17 -33.21
C ILE A 27 -16.66 -28.04 -33.28
N PHE A 28 -17.37 -29.15 -33.56
CA PHE A 28 -18.83 -29.17 -33.57
C PHE A 28 -19.42 -28.87 -32.19
N SER A 29 -18.87 -29.44 -31.10
CA SER A 29 -19.34 -29.14 -29.74
C SER A 29 -19.11 -27.68 -29.35
N CYS A 30 -17.98 -27.09 -29.77
CA CYS A 30 -17.70 -25.66 -29.57
C CYS A 30 -18.69 -24.76 -30.32
N ILE A 31 -19.08 -25.10 -31.55
CA ILE A 31 -20.07 -24.34 -32.33
C ILE A 31 -21.45 -24.45 -31.70
N VAL A 32 -21.88 -25.67 -31.32
CA VAL A 32 -23.16 -25.89 -30.64
C VAL A 32 -23.21 -25.17 -29.29
N GLY A 33 -22.11 -25.19 -28.52
CA GLY A 33 -21.98 -24.43 -27.26
C GLY A 33 -22.04 -22.92 -27.46
N ALA A 34 -21.38 -22.39 -28.50
CA ALA A 34 -21.37 -20.96 -28.83
C ALA A 34 -22.73 -20.46 -29.36
N LEU A 35 -23.47 -21.29 -30.10
CA LEU A 35 -24.81 -20.96 -30.59
C LEU A 35 -25.88 -21.14 -29.51
N GLY A 36 -25.76 -22.17 -28.67
CA GLY A 36 -26.67 -22.41 -27.54
C GLY A 36 -26.71 -21.24 -26.56
N GLY A 37 -25.56 -20.72 -26.14
CA GLY A 37 -25.50 -19.56 -25.24
C GLY A 37 -26.12 -18.29 -25.81
N SER A 38 -26.14 -18.13 -27.14
CA SER A 38 -26.76 -16.97 -27.79
C SER A 38 -28.28 -17.04 -27.88
N LEU A 39 -28.85 -18.24 -28.01
CA LEU A 39 -30.30 -18.45 -28.11
C LEU A 39 -30.93 -18.37 -26.72
N PHE A 40 -30.39 -19.12 -25.75
CA PHE A 40 -30.92 -19.14 -24.39
C PHE A 40 -30.74 -17.81 -23.65
N GLY A 41 -29.64 -17.08 -23.86
CA GLY A 41 -29.41 -15.79 -23.18
C GLY A 41 -30.40 -14.69 -23.60
N TYR A 42 -30.80 -14.66 -24.87
CA TYR A 42 -31.76 -13.67 -25.37
C TYR A 42 -33.19 -14.00 -24.92
N ASP A 43 -33.61 -15.26 -25.07
CA ASP A 43 -34.97 -15.68 -24.74
C ASP A 43 -35.25 -15.60 -23.23
N LEU A 44 -34.27 -15.94 -22.38
CA LEU A 44 -34.38 -15.81 -20.92
C LEU A 44 -34.38 -14.34 -20.47
N GLY A 45 -33.58 -13.49 -21.12
CA GLY A 45 -33.53 -12.06 -20.82
C GLY A 45 -34.84 -11.33 -21.16
N VAL A 46 -35.39 -11.59 -22.35
CA VAL A 46 -36.67 -11.01 -22.78
C VAL A 46 -37.83 -11.55 -21.93
N SER A 47 -37.86 -12.85 -21.66
CA SER A 47 -38.89 -13.45 -20.78
C SER A 47 -38.83 -12.88 -19.36
N GLY A 48 -37.62 -12.69 -18.81
CA GLY A 48 -37.41 -12.07 -17.51
C GLY A 48 -37.85 -10.60 -17.44
N ALA A 49 -37.65 -9.84 -18.52
CA ALA A 49 -38.15 -8.47 -18.63
C ALA A 49 -39.69 -8.40 -18.67
N VAL A 50 -40.33 -9.27 -19.46
CA VAL A 50 -41.80 -9.35 -19.57
C VAL A 50 -42.42 -9.80 -18.25
N LEU A 51 -41.82 -10.80 -17.56
CA LEU A 51 -42.27 -11.26 -16.25
C LEU A 51 -42.19 -10.16 -15.19
N ASN A 52 -41.13 -9.34 -15.18
CA ASN A 52 -41.02 -8.18 -14.30
C ASN A 52 -42.09 -7.12 -14.62
N ALA A 53 -42.37 -6.85 -15.90
CA ALA A 53 -43.36 -5.86 -16.31
C ALA A 53 -44.81 -6.28 -15.98
N ALA A 54 -45.09 -7.59 -15.96
CA ALA A 54 -46.41 -8.15 -15.68
C ALA A 54 -46.58 -8.68 -14.24
N ALA A 55 -45.64 -8.39 -13.33
CA ALA A 55 -45.59 -9.00 -12.00
C ALA A 55 -46.78 -8.58 -11.12
N LYS A 56 -47.50 -9.58 -10.58
CA LYS A 56 -48.65 -9.38 -9.65
C LYS A 56 -48.37 -9.80 -8.21
N ASN A 57 -47.22 -10.43 -7.95
CA ASN A 57 -46.78 -10.87 -6.63
C ASN A 57 -45.24 -10.94 -6.55
N ILE A 58 -44.70 -10.92 -5.33
CA ILE A 58 -43.25 -10.83 -5.06
C ILE A 58 -42.47 -12.01 -5.66
N ALA A 59 -43.04 -13.21 -5.67
CA ALA A 59 -42.38 -14.40 -6.24
C ALA A 59 -42.11 -14.25 -7.75
N MET A 60 -43.05 -13.71 -8.52
CA MET A 60 -42.92 -13.48 -9.96
C MET A 60 -41.83 -12.43 -10.28
N LEU A 61 -41.67 -11.46 -9.39
CA LEU A 61 -40.66 -10.40 -9.49
C LEU A 61 -39.25 -10.93 -9.21
N ILE A 62 -39.10 -11.83 -8.23
CA ILE A 62 -37.82 -12.52 -7.96
C ILE A 62 -37.42 -13.39 -9.15
N ILE A 63 -38.34 -14.19 -9.67
CA ILE A 63 -38.08 -15.06 -10.84
C ILE A 63 -37.73 -14.22 -12.07
N GLY A 64 -38.47 -13.13 -12.33
CA GLY A 64 -38.19 -12.20 -13.42
C GLY A 64 -36.79 -11.58 -13.33
N ARG A 65 -36.35 -11.15 -12.13
CA ARG A 65 -35.01 -10.58 -11.93
C ARG A 65 -33.88 -11.59 -12.08
N VAL A 66 -34.07 -12.83 -11.65
CA VAL A 66 -33.08 -13.90 -11.86
C VAL A 66 -32.92 -14.19 -13.36
N LEU A 67 -34.02 -14.35 -14.09
CA LEU A 67 -34.00 -14.61 -15.53
C LEU A 67 -33.39 -13.46 -16.34
N LEU A 68 -33.72 -12.22 -15.97
CA LEU A 68 -33.12 -11.01 -16.57
C LEU A 68 -31.61 -10.93 -16.28
N GLY A 69 -31.19 -11.24 -15.05
CA GLY A 69 -29.78 -11.28 -14.66
C GLY A 69 -28.98 -12.32 -15.43
N VAL A 70 -29.54 -13.51 -15.62
CA VAL A 70 -28.93 -14.57 -16.46
C VAL A 70 -28.80 -14.11 -17.91
N GLY A 71 -29.84 -13.51 -18.49
CA GLY A 71 -29.80 -12.98 -19.86
C GLY A 71 -28.78 -11.86 -20.08
N ILE A 72 -28.68 -10.91 -19.14
CA ILE A 72 -27.67 -9.83 -19.19
C ILE A 72 -26.25 -10.39 -19.06
N GLY A 73 -26.04 -11.39 -18.19
CA GLY A 73 -24.76 -12.06 -18.01
C GLY A 73 -24.21 -12.64 -19.32
N PHE A 74 -25.04 -13.36 -20.08
CA PHE A 74 -24.67 -13.90 -21.38
C PHE A 74 -24.48 -12.80 -22.46
N GLY A 75 -25.26 -11.71 -22.41
CA GLY A 75 -25.13 -10.58 -23.33
C GLY A 75 -23.81 -9.81 -23.21
N ASN A 76 -23.27 -9.68 -21.99
CA ASN A 76 -22.07 -8.88 -21.73
C ASN A 76 -20.78 -9.59 -22.20
N GLN A 77 -20.78 -10.93 -22.27
CA GLN A 77 -19.65 -11.73 -22.73
C GLN A 77 -19.34 -11.55 -24.24
N ARG A 78 -20.32 -11.09 -25.04
CA ARG A 78 -20.14 -10.79 -26.48
C ARG A 78 -19.41 -9.48 -26.78
N ARG A 79 -19.38 -8.51 -25.85
CA ARG A 79 -18.67 -7.22 -26.07
C ARG A 79 -17.15 -7.39 -26.05
N ASN A 80 -16.64 -8.28 -25.21
CA ASN A 80 -15.20 -8.56 -25.10
C ASN A 80 -14.63 -9.17 -26.40
N LEU A 81 -15.37 -10.05 -27.07
CA LEU A 81 -14.88 -10.73 -28.29
C LEU A 81 -14.80 -9.81 -29.52
N ARG A 82 -15.73 -8.85 -29.66
CA ARG A 82 -15.68 -7.84 -30.74
C ARG A 82 -14.60 -6.79 -30.51
N GLN A 83 -14.23 -6.52 -29.25
CA GLN A 83 -13.14 -5.62 -28.89
C GLN A 83 -11.77 -6.24 -29.24
N ILE A 84 -11.61 -7.55 -28.98
CA ILE A 84 -10.37 -8.31 -29.27
C ILE A 84 -10.07 -8.34 -30.78
N LEU A 85 -11.08 -8.55 -31.64
CA LEU A 85 -10.89 -8.56 -33.10
C LEU A 85 -10.57 -7.17 -33.69
N ARG A 86 -11.02 -6.09 -33.03
CA ARG A 86 -10.75 -4.71 -33.48
C ARG A 86 -9.36 -4.23 -33.07
N ASN A 87 -8.88 -4.70 -31.91
CA ASN A 87 -7.55 -4.35 -31.39
C ASN A 87 -6.42 -5.00 -32.22
N HIS A 88 -6.62 -6.21 -32.74
CA HIS A 88 -5.63 -6.87 -33.61
C HIS A 88 -5.43 -6.18 -34.97
N MET A 89 -6.44 -5.45 -35.47
CA MET A 89 -6.36 -4.78 -36.77
C MET A 89 -5.67 -3.40 -36.68
N LEU A 90 -5.57 -2.83 -35.48
CA LEU A 90 -4.94 -1.52 -35.23
C LEU A 90 -3.45 -1.62 -34.87
N GLU A 91 -2.96 -2.80 -34.47
CA GLU A 91 -1.54 -3.02 -34.10
C GLU A 91 -0.56 -2.98 -35.28
N VAL A 92 -1.03 -3.03 -36.53
CA VAL A 92 -0.16 -3.01 -37.73
C VAL A 92 0.24 -1.57 -38.14
N GLN A 93 -0.35 -0.52 -37.57
CA GLN A 93 -0.26 0.81 -38.19
C GLN A 93 0.40 1.95 -37.39
N ARG A 94 0.93 1.74 -36.18
CA ARG A 94 1.58 2.85 -35.43
C ARG A 94 2.82 2.44 -34.65
N GLY A 95 3.97 2.57 -35.29
CA GLY A 95 5.24 2.82 -34.62
C GLY A 95 5.46 4.32 -34.43
N MET A 96 6.10 4.68 -33.30
CA MET A 96 6.70 5.98 -32.92
C MET A 96 5.78 7.11 -32.44
N ASN A 97 5.75 7.34 -31.12
CA ASN A 97 6.17 8.60 -30.48
C ASN A 97 6.27 8.46 -28.93
N PRO A 98 7.24 9.11 -28.26
CA PRO A 98 7.47 8.98 -26.81
C PRO A 98 6.84 10.15 -26.04
N LEU A 99 5.63 9.96 -25.52
CA LEU A 99 4.97 10.75 -24.45
C LEU A 99 3.66 10.01 -24.10
N GLU A 100 3.78 8.75 -23.65
CA GLU A 100 2.60 7.94 -23.37
C GLU A 100 1.97 8.35 -22.04
N SER A 101 0.79 8.97 -22.13
CA SER A 101 -0.23 8.85 -21.11
C SER A 101 -0.53 7.37 -20.89
N HIS A 102 -0.58 6.93 -19.62
CA HIS A 102 -0.95 5.54 -19.29
C HIS A 102 -2.29 5.16 -19.94
N ASP A 103 -2.20 4.31 -20.96
CA ASP A 103 -3.33 3.72 -21.66
C ASP A 103 -3.88 2.49 -20.91
N GLU A 104 -5.13 2.17 -21.22
CA GLU A 104 -6.04 1.19 -20.59
C GLU A 104 -5.44 -0.18 -20.28
N ARG A 105 -4.37 -0.59 -20.98
CA ARG A 105 -3.74 -1.91 -20.85
C ARG A 105 -2.83 -2.06 -19.62
N ASN A 106 -2.44 -0.97 -18.97
CA ASN A 106 -1.45 -1.02 -17.90
C ASN A 106 -2.05 -1.15 -16.49
N ALA A 107 -3.36 -0.95 -16.29
CA ALA A 107 -3.98 -0.99 -14.95
C ALA A 107 -3.96 -2.39 -14.32
N ASP A 108 -4.09 -3.44 -15.13
CA ASP A 108 -4.05 -4.84 -14.67
C ASP A 108 -2.65 -5.28 -14.22
N GLU A 109 -1.61 -4.52 -14.58
CA GLU A 109 -0.24 -4.73 -14.13
C GLU A 109 0.05 -4.12 -12.75
N TRP A 110 -0.93 -3.49 -12.10
CA TRP A 110 -0.81 -2.93 -10.76
C TRP A 110 -1.70 -3.68 -9.77
N VAL A 111 -1.07 -4.31 -8.78
CA VAL A 111 -1.77 -5.13 -7.79
C VAL A 111 -1.78 -4.44 -6.44
N TYR A 112 -2.91 -4.49 -5.75
CA TYR A 112 -3.06 -3.93 -4.41
C TYR A 112 -2.02 -4.49 -3.43
N ARG A 113 -1.49 -3.59 -2.58
CA ARG A 113 -0.54 -3.94 -1.51
C ARG A 113 -0.90 -3.39 -0.15
N GLY A 114 -1.75 -2.37 -0.08
CA GLY A 114 -2.21 -1.80 1.18
C GLY A 114 -2.78 -0.41 0.98
N GLU A 115 -3.37 0.13 2.04
CA GLU A 115 -3.84 1.51 2.09
C GLU A 115 -3.72 2.08 3.50
N GLY A 116 -3.52 3.39 3.58
CA GLY A 116 -3.69 4.19 4.79
C GLY A 116 -4.99 4.99 4.75
N ALA A 117 -5.12 5.98 5.63
CA ALA A 117 -6.25 6.91 5.58
C ALA A 117 -6.23 7.72 4.28
N ALA A 118 -5.06 8.22 3.87
CA ALA A 118 -4.91 9.16 2.76
C ALA A 118 -4.55 8.51 1.42
N ASN A 119 -3.89 7.34 1.40
CA ASN A 119 -3.27 6.79 0.20
C ASN A 119 -3.58 5.30 0.00
N LEU A 120 -3.81 4.92 -1.26
CA LEU A 120 -3.82 3.55 -1.77
C LEU A 120 -2.42 3.22 -2.33
N VAL A 121 -1.90 2.02 -2.07
CA VAL A 121 -0.59 1.56 -2.55
C VAL A 121 -0.74 0.31 -3.42
N LEU A 122 -0.16 0.38 -4.62
CA LEU A 122 -0.13 -0.71 -5.60
C LEU A 122 1.31 -1.09 -5.94
N ALA A 123 1.62 -2.36 -6.12
CA ALA A 123 2.90 -2.80 -6.68
C ALA A 123 2.75 -3.15 -8.16
N TYR A 124 3.77 -2.82 -8.93
CA TYR A 124 3.85 -3.22 -10.33
C TYR A 124 4.21 -4.71 -10.46
N THR A 125 3.47 -5.42 -11.30
CA THR A 125 3.67 -6.85 -11.62
C THR A 125 3.82 -7.10 -13.13
N GLY A 126 3.85 -6.05 -13.95
CA GLY A 126 4.05 -6.17 -15.39
C GLY A 126 5.53 -6.35 -15.77
N SER A 127 5.80 -6.32 -17.08
CA SER A 127 7.13 -6.57 -17.63
C SER A 127 7.92 -5.31 -18.01
N SER A 128 7.35 -4.10 -17.85
CA SER A 128 8.04 -2.85 -18.20
C SER A 128 9.25 -2.59 -17.28
N PRO A 129 10.48 -2.52 -17.82
CA PRO A 129 11.69 -2.30 -17.02
C PRO A 129 11.67 -1.02 -16.19
N MET A 130 10.91 0.00 -16.63
CA MET A 130 10.78 1.28 -15.94
C MET A 130 10.07 1.16 -14.57
N PHE A 131 9.19 0.17 -14.42
CA PHE A 131 8.33 0.02 -13.25
C PHE A 131 8.61 -1.24 -12.43
N ILE A 132 9.48 -2.15 -12.90
CA ILE A 132 9.90 -3.33 -12.13
C ILE A 132 10.45 -2.89 -10.76
N GLY A 133 9.87 -3.45 -9.70
CA GLY A 133 10.23 -3.14 -8.32
C GLY A 133 9.70 -1.80 -7.80
N LYS A 134 8.82 -1.12 -8.54
CA LYS A 134 8.19 0.14 -8.12
C LYS A 134 6.80 -0.09 -7.52
N VAL A 135 6.41 0.86 -6.67
CA VAL A 135 5.07 0.97 -6.12
C VAL A 135 4.45 2.30 -6.54
N MET A 136 3.14 2.30 -6.78
CA MET A 136 2.35 3.48 -7.06
C MET A 136 1.54 3.84 -5.82
N ARG A 137 1.56 5.12 -5.45
CA ARG A 137 0.73 5.68 -4.38
C ARG A 137 -0.32 6.59 -5.00
N ILE A 138 -1.59 6.32 -4.70
CA ILE A 138 -2.73 7.08 -5.22
C ILE A 138 -3.48 7.69 -4.05
N ARG A 139 -3.69 9.01 -4.09
CA ARG A 139 -4.42 9.73 -3.05
C ARG A 139 -5.91 9.37 -3.08
N LYS A 140 -6.50 9.20 -1.91
CA LYS A 140 -7.94 8.95 -1.72
C LYS A 140 -8.71 10.28 -1.66
N ALA A 141 -9.94 10.27 -2.18
CA ALA A 141 -10.88 11.38 -2.04
C ALA A 141 -11.96 11.05 -1.00
N PRO A 142 -12.39 12.00 -0.15
CA PRO A 142 -13.48 11.79 0.80
C PRO A 142 -14.84 11.65 0.08
N ARG A 143 -15.68 10.72 0.54
CA ARG A 143 -16.95 10.33 -0.10
C ARG A 143 -18.09 11.35 0.07
N ASN A 144 -18.03 12.20 1.10
CA ASN A 144 -19.10 13.14 1.49
C ASN A 144 -18.87 14.60 1.07
N GLY A 145 -18.03 14.86 0.07
CA GLY A 145 -18.04 16.16 -0.60
C GLY A 145 -19.24 16.23 -1.54
N VAL A 146 -20.09 17.25 -1.40
CA VAL A 146 -20.80 17.82 -2.56
C VAL A 146 -19.76 17.88 -3.70
N GLU A 147 -20.12 17.51 -4.92
CA GLU A 147 -19.35 17.91 -6.11
C GLU A 147 -19.35 19.44 -6.15
N VAL A 148 -18.57 20.07 -5.27
CA VAL A 148 -18.09 21.40 -5.51
C VAL A 148 -17.26 21.19 -6.75
N MET A 149 -17.72 21.73 -7.87
CA MET A 149 -16.87 22.06 -8.99
C MET A 149 -15.71 22.87 -8.40
N SER A 150 -14.68 22.17 -7.92
CA SER A 150 -13.51 22.78 -7.34
C SER A 150 -12.81 23.40 -8.53
N MET A 151 -13.10 24.69 -8.77
CA MET A 151 -12.18 25.53 -9.51
C MET A 151 -10.82 25.24 -8.90
N ARG A 152 -9.89 24.72 -9.71
CA ARG A 152 -8.53 24.47 -9.25
C ARG A 152 -8.05 25.74 -8.57
N SER A 153 -7.92 25.71 -7.25
CA SER A 153 -7.35 26.82 -6.50
C SER A 153 -6.02 27.17 -7.14
N PRO A 154 -5.68 28.46 -7.32
CA PRO A 154 -4.42 28.85 -7.95
C PRO A 154 -3.18 28.34 -7.18
N SER A 155 -3.36 27.91 -5.93
CA SER A 155 -2.33 27.27 -5.11
C SER A 155 -2.89 26.00 -4.44
N ALA A 156 -2.00 25.01 -4.27
CA ALA A 156 -2.24 23.82 -3.46
C ALA A 156 -2.30 24.12 -1.95
N LEU A 157 -1.76 25.26 -1.52
CA LEU A 157 -1.66 25.65 -0.11
C LEU A 157 -2.53 26.87 0.20
N THR A 158 -3.12 26.86 1.39
CA THR A 158 -3.84 28.01 1.96
C THR A 158 -2.88 29.19 2.21
N ALA A 159 -3.42 30.38 2.49
CA ALA A 159 -2.60 31.54 2.82
C ALA A 159 -1.72 31.31 4.07
N HIS A 160 -2.28 30.69 5.12
CA HIS A 160 -1.55 30.37 6.35
C HIS A 160 -0.47 29.30 6.12
N GLU A 161 -0.75 28.26 5.32
CA GLU A 161 0.28 27.26 4.98
C GLU A 161 1.42 27.87 4.15
N ARG A 162 1.13 28.82 3.26
CA ARG A 162 2.18 29.55 2.53
C ARG A 162 3.03 30.42 3.45
N LEU A 163 2.46 30.95 4.53
CA LEU A 163 3.20 31.65 5.57
C LEU A 163 4.12 30.69 6.34
N LEU A 164 3.65 29.50 6.71
CA LEU A 164 4.44 28.47 7.41
C LEU A 164 5.64 28.01 6.56
N TRP A 165 5.43 27.85 5.26
CA TRP A 165 6.45 27.33 4.33
C TRP A 165 7.11 28.42 3.48
N LYS A 166 7.08 29.68 3.93
CA LYS A 166 7.57 30.85 3.17
C LYS A 166 9.02 30.71 2.68
N ASP A 167 9.85 29.97 3.41
CA ASP A 167 11.27 29.76 3.10
C ASP A 167 11.50 28.75 1.95
N VAL A 168 10.45 28.03 1.52
CA VAL A 168 10.52 27.02 0.46
C VAL A 168 9.70 27.50 -0.75
N HIS A 169 10.30 28.37 -1.57
CA HIS A 169 9.64 29.04 -2.70
C HIS A 169 8.97 28.07 -3.69
N GLU A 170 9.61 26.92 -3.97
CA GLU A 170 9.05 25.90 -4.86
C GLU A 170 7.78 25.28 -4.29
N LEU A 171 7.71 25.08 -2.96
CA LEU A 171 6.56 24.48 -2.30
C LEU A 171 5.35 25.41 -2.35
N ILE A 172 5.54 26.68 -1.98
CA ILE A 172 4.44 27.67 -1.94
C ILE A 172 3.92 28.07 -3.32
N SER A 173 4.71 27.86 -4.38
CA SER A 173 4.31 28.12 -5.76
C SER A 173 3.59 26.95 -6.42
N SER A 174 3.50 25.79 -5.76
CA SER A 174 2.80 24.62 -6.30
C SER A 174 1.29 24.85 -6.41
N SER A 175 0.73 24.56 -7.58
CA SER A 175 -0.72 24.55 -7.83
C SER A 175 -1.36 23.16 -7.68
N ASP A 176 -0.55 22.12 -7.43
CA ASP A 176 -0.97 20.73 -7.36
C ASP A 176 -0.55 20.10 -6.03
N ASN A 177 -1.46 19.36 -5.40
CA ASN A 177 -1.28 18.83 -4.06
C ASN A 177 -0.25 17.71 -4.01
N GLU A 178 -0.16 16.90 -5.06
CA GLU A 178 0.79 15.80 -5.19
C GLU A 178 2.21 16.35 -5.40
N ILE A 179 2.34 17.40 -6.22
CA ILE A 179 3.61 18.14 -6.39
C ILE A 179 4.04 18.79 -5.06
N ALA A 180 3.11 19.44 -4.36
CA ALA A 180 3.41 20.04 -3.05
C ALA A 180 3.88 18.99 -2.03
N GLY A 181 3.22 17.83 -1.99
CA GLY A 181 3.63 16.71 -1.14
C GLY A 181 5.04 16.19 -1.46
N GLN A 182 5.38 16.06 -2.74
CA GLN A 182 6.72 15.65 -3.18
C GLN A 182 7.78 16.68 -2.79
N LEU A 183 7.53 17.97 -3.03
CA LEU A 183 8.43 19.07 -2.70
C LEU A 183 8.64 19.18 -1.19
N PHE A 184 7.60 18.96 -0.39
CA PHE A 184 7.72 18.88 1.07
C PHE A 184 8.68 17.77 1.50
N VAL A 185 8.54 16.56 0.95
CA VAL A 185 9.47 15.47 1.27
C VAL A 185 10.89 15.80 0.82
N HIS A 186 11.04 16.35 -0.38
CA HIS A 186 12.35 16.66 -0.96
C HIS A 186 13.10 17.77 -0.21
N HIS A 187 12.43 18.87 0.12
CA HIS A 187 13.06 20.07 0.67
C HIS A 187 12.97 20.17 2.20
N VAL A 188 12.05 19.46 2.84
CA VAL A 188 11.87 19.51 4.32
C VAL A 188 12.32 18.20 4.97
N MET A 189 11.72 17.06 4.60
CA MET A 189 11.99 15.80 5.31
C MET A 189 13.33 15.17 4.94
N LYS A 190 13.74 15.23 3.67
CA LYS A 190 14.95 14.59 3.17
C LYS A 190 16.24 15.20 3.75
N PRO A 191 16.37 16.52 3.95
CA PRO A 191 17.52 17.07 4.68
C PRO A 191 17.60 16.59 6.13
N LEU A 192 16.46 16.52 6.82
CA LEU A 192 16.39 16.15 8.24
C LEU A 192 16.68 14.65 8.46
N LEU A 193 16.01 13.77 7.72
CA LEU A 193 16.12 12.31 7.84
C LEU A 193 17.23 11.71 6.96
N GLY A 194 17.73 12.47 5.99
CA GLY A 194 18.85 12.17 5.12
C GLY A 194 18.49 11.45 3.82
N ALA A 195 19.17 11.85 2.75
CA ALA A 195 18.93 11.37 1.39
C ALA A 195 19.12 9.85 1.19
N LYS A 196 19.89 9.18 2.06
CA LYS A 196 20.06 7.71 2.03
C LYS A 196 18.77 6.98 2.39
N TYR A 197 17.94 7.56 3.25
CA TYR A 197 16.79 6.91 3.88
C TYR A 197 15.44 7.45 3.40
N VAL A 198 15.42 8.53 2.63
CA VAL A 198 14.19 9.16 2.14
C VAL A 198 14.21 9.26 0.63
N ASP A 199 13.19 8.68 0.01
CA ASP A 199 12.87 8.84 -1.40
C ASP A 199 11.65 9.75 -1.52
N ALA A 200 11.77 10.85 -2.27
CA ALA A 200 10.65 11.75 -2.55
C ALA A 200 9.67 11.14 -3.57
N GLY A 201 10.06 10.05 -4.24
CA GLY A 201 9.29 9.41 -5.29
C GLY A 201 9.36 10.18 -6.60
N MET A 202 8.72 9.60 -7.64
CA MET A 202 8.60 10.18 -8.96
C MET A 202 7.12 10.35 -9.29
N LEU A 203 6.73 11.54 -9.72
CA LEU A 203 5.36 11.79 -10.16
C LEU A 203 5.16 11.24 -11.58
N ILE A 204 4.05 10.54 -11.73
CA ILE A 204 3.65 9.92 -13.00
C ILE A 204 2.26 10.45 -13.33
N ARG A 205 2.11 10.99 -14.55
CA ARG A 205 0.82 11.49 -15.02
C ARG A 205 -0.09 10.32 -15.38
N VAL A 206 -1.23 10.23 -14.71
CA VAL A 206 -2.24 9.17 -14.93
C VAL A 206 -3.51 9.75 -15.55
N SER A 207 -4.24 8.93 -16.32
CA SER A 207 -5.53 9.31 -16.90
C SER A 207 -6.69 9.05 -15.92
N LYS A 208 -7.80 9.79 -16.04
CA LYS A 208 -9.00 9.55 -15.22
C LYS A 208 -9.50 8.11 -15.37
N LYS A 209 -9.51 7.59 -16.60
CA LYS A 209 -9.95 6.23 -16.91
C LYS A 209 -9.05 5.16 -16.29
N PHE A 210 -7.73 5.40 -16.20
CA PHE A 210 -6.82 4.53 -15.45
C PHE A 210 -7.19 4.46 -13.96
N LEU A 211 -7.49 5.60 -13.33
CA LEU A 211 -7.91 5.65 -11.92
C LEU A 211 -9.23 4.89 -11.68
N GLU A 212 -10.21 5.05 -12.58
CA GLU A 212 -11.49 4.32 -12.52
C GLU A 212 -11.29 2.80 -12.63
N LEU A 213 -10.39 2.34 -13.51
CA LEU A 213 -10.05 0.92 -13.67
C LEU A 213 -9.34 0.36 -12.43
N VAL A 214 -8.38 1.11 -11.89
CA VAL A 214 -7.68 0.74 -10.65
C VAL A 214 -8.68 0.59 -9.52
N GLU A 215 -9.58 1.57 -9.31
CA GLU A 215 -10.59 1.52 -8.26
C GLU A 215 -11.47 0.26 -8.38
N LYS A 216 -11.93 -0.03 -9.59
CA LYS A 216 -12.71 -1.24 -9.88
C LYS A 216 -11.92 -2.53 -9.59
N ASN A 217 -10.63 -2.57 -9.90
CA ASN A 217 -9.78 -3.74 -9.71
C ASN A 217 -9.44 -4.00 -8.22
N VAL A 218 -9.35 -2.93 -7.41
CA VAL A 218 -8.97 -3.06 -5.99
C VAL A 218 -10.16 -3.17 -5.04
N ILE A 219 -11.38 -2.82 -5.44
CA ILE A 219 -12.53 -2.71 -4.51
C ILE A 219 -12.78 -4.00 -3.71
N PHE A 220 -12.59 -5.17 -4.32
CA PHE A 220 -12.76 -6.48 -3.67
C PHE A 220 -11.59 -6.90 -2.77
N GLN A 221 -10.48 -6.16 -2.80
CA GLN A 221 -9.27 -6.40 -2.00
C GLN A 221 -9.14 -5.43 -0.82
N ARG A 222 -9.99 -4.39 -0.77
CA ARG A 222 -10.04 -3.40 0.32
C ARG A 222 -10.90 -3.93 1.48
N PRO A 223 -10.53 -3.68 2.76
CA PRO A 223 -11.38 -4.05 3.90
C PRO A 223 -12.73 -3.32 3.83
N ALA A 224 -13.84 -4.02 4.11
CA ALA A 224 -15.20 -3.47 3.97
C ALA A 224 -15.41 -2.15 4.77
N TRP A 225 -14.90 -2.07 6.00
CA TRP A 225 -15.01 -0.87 6.84
C TRP A 225 -14.20 0.33 6.32
N ARG A 226 -13.16 0.11 5.48
CA ARG A 226 -12.41 1.19 4.80
C ARG A 226 -13.15 1.75 3.58
N VAL A 227 -14.20 1.07 3.12
CA VAL A 227 -15.07 1.53 2.03
C VAL A 227 -16.14 2.50 2.56
N ASP A 228 -16.53 2.37 3.83
CA ASP A 228 -17.72 3.02 4.42
C ASP A 228 -17.42 4.11 5.47
N ASP A 229 -16.19 4.63 5.49
CA ASP A 229 -15.50 5.35 6.59
C ASP A 229 -16.18 6.65 7.13
N ALA A 230 -17.28 6.54 7.89
CA ALA A 230 -17.24 6.74 9.36
C ALA A 230 -18.62 6.90 10.06
N GLN A 231 -18.91 6.01 11.01
CA GLN A 231 -19.62 6.23 12.30
C GLN A 231 -19.02 5.26 13.33
N VAL A 232 -19.09 5.60 14.64
CA VAL A 232 -18.67 4.68 15.72
C VAL A 232 -19.56 3.44 15.67
N ASP A 233 -18.95 2.27 15.52
CA ASP A 233 -19.65 0.99 15.47
C ASP A 233 -20.18 0.62 16.87
N MET A 234 -21.45 0.95 17.11
CA MET A 234 -22.18 0.66 18.36
C MET A 234 -22.58 -0.82 18.50
N HIS A 235 -22.20 -1.68 17.54
CA HIS A 235 -22.52 -3.11 17.51
C HIS A 235 -21.30 -4.01 17.70
N ARG A 236 -20.17 -3.47 18.20
CA ARG A 236 -19.00 -4.29 18.54
C ARG A 236 -19.17 -5.00 19.88
N ASP A 237 -19.23 -6.33 19.83
CA ASP A 237 -19.22 -7.20 21.02
C ASP A 237 -17.81 -7.43 21.62
N TYR A 238 -16.74 -6.99 20.93
CA TYR A 238 -15.34 -7.17 21.35
C TYR A 238 -14.47 -5.92 21.05
N ILE A 239 -13.60 -5.57 21.99
CA ILE A 239 -12.64 -4.45 21.92
C ILE A 239 -11.23 -5.05 21.74
N SER A 240 -10.43 -4.51 20.81
CA SER A 240 -9.05 -4.94 20.60
C SER A 240 -8.19 -4.69 21.83
N LEU A 241 -7.35 -5.67 22.19
CA LEU A 241 -6.44 -5.59 23.32
C LEU A 241 -5.44 -4.42 23.16
N LEU A 242 -5.01 -3.84 24.28
CA LEU A 242 -3.90 -2.89 24.31
C LEU A 242 -2.66 -3.56 23.70
N SER A 243 -2.02 -2.87 22.74
CA SER A 243 -0.76 -3.28 22.15
C SER A 243 0.29 -3.51 23.23
N GLU A 244 1.00 -4.63 23.18
CA GLU A 244 2.15 -4.88 24.07
C GLU A 244 3.35 -3.98 23.71
N TYR A 245 3.39 -3.50 22.47
CA TYR A 245 4.48 -2.68 21.95
C TYR A 245 4.59 -1.33 22.67
N ASN A 246 5.79 -1.06 23.19
CA ASN A 246 6.19 0.22 23.76
C ASN A 246 7.21 0.94 22.84
N PRO A 247 6.85 2.10 22.25
CA PRO A 247 7.79 2.88 21.44
C PRO A 247 9.08 3.26 22.16
N LEU A 248 9.02 3.53 23.48
CA LEU A 248 10.21 3.88 24.25
C LEU A 248 11.25 2.76 24.30
N ASP A 249 10.81 1.50 24.15
CA ASP A 249 11.72 0.35 24.06
C ASP A 249 12.43 0.33 22.70
N LEU A 250 11.70 0.62 21.61
CA LEU A 250 12.24 0.67 20.25
C LEU A 250 13.22 1.84 20.02
N PHE A 251 12.95 3.00 20.62
CA PHE A 251 13.79 4.19 20.52
C PHE A 251 14.86 4.28 21.63
N SER A 252 15.05 3.22 22.40
CA SER A 252 15.94 3.24 23.58
C SER A 252 17.44 3.22 23.26
N GLY A 253 17.82 2.77 22.06
CA GLY A 253 19.19 2.42 21.71
C GLY A 253 19.73 1.14 22.37
N SER A 254 18.98 0.51 23.30
CA SER A 254 19.34 -0.77 23.93
C SER A 254 18.86 -1.93 23.07
N MET A 255 19.78 -2.85 22.75
CA MET A 255 19.46 -4.02 21.93
C MET A 255 18.37 -4.89 22.55
N GLU A 256 18.42 -5.08 23.87
CA GLU A 256 17.46 -5.90 24.62
C GLU A 256 16.06 -5.30 24.54
N ARG A 257 15.94 -3.98 24.72
CA ARG A 257 14.66 -3.27 24.64
C ARG A 257 14.15 -3.18 23.20
N ILE A 258 15.02 -2.94 22.22
CA ILE A 258 14.65 -2.96 20.80
C ILE A 258 14.11 -4.34 20.40
N HIS A 259 14.80 -5.41 20.80
CA HIS A 259 14.38 -6.78 20.52
C HIS A 259 13.04 -7.09 21.18
N LYS A 260 12.85 -6.70 22.45
CA LYS A 260 11.56 -6.79 23.13
C LYS A 260 10.46 -6.06 22.36
N ALA A 261 10.69 -4.82 21.94
CA ALA A 261 9.71 -4.03 21.20
C ALA A 261 9.31 -4.70 19.88
N ILE A 262 10.25 -5.30 19.16
CA ILE A 262 9.99 -6.03 17.91
C ILE A 262 9.21 -7.32 18.19
N LYS A 263 9.49 -8.00 19.29
CA LYS A 263 8.72 -9.16 19.73
C LYS A 263 7.29 -8.78 20.11
N ASP A 264 7.10 -7.68 20.82
CA ASP A 264 5.77 -7.17 21.18
C ASP A 264 4.97 -6.77 19.92
N LEU A 265 5.65 -6.18 18.91
CA LEU A 265 5.10 -5.91 17.57
C LEU A 265 4.77 -7.19 16.80
N PHE A 266 5.46 -8.30 17.04
CA PHE A 266 5.11 -9.60 16.49
C PHE A 266 3.91 -10.21 17.24
N THR A 267 3.82 -10.08 18.56
CA THR A 267 2.67 -10.59 19.33
C THR A 267 1.39 -9.84 19.01
N THR A 268 1.46 -8.50 18.97
CA THR A 268 0.31 -7.59 18.77
C THR A 268 0.58 -6.62 17.60
N PRO A 269 0.56 -7.12 16.35
CA PRO A 269 1.00 -6.34 15.19
C PRO A 269 0.15 -5.11 14.87
N GLN A 270 -1.15 -5.17 15.15
CA GLN A 270 -2.12 -4.12 14.85
C GLN A 270 -1.85 -3.48 13.47
N ASN A 271 -1.66 -2.17 13.38
CA ASN A 271 -1.30 -1.49 12.13
C ASN A 271 0.21 -1.19 12.03
N ASN A 272 0.99 -1.62 13.02
CA ASN A 272 2.35 -1.19 13.31
C ASN A 272 3.41 -2.12 12.73
N PHE A 273 3.10 -3.41 12.52
CA PHE A 273 4.06 -4.38 11.99
C PHE A 273 3.49 -5.22 10.83
N ARG A 274 4.27 -5.32 9.76
CA ARG A 274 3.94 -6.11 8.55
C ARG A 274 5.21 -6.71 7.97
N VAL A 275 5.14 -7.95 7.51
CA VAL A 275 6.26 -8.63 6.85
C VAL A 275 5.85 -9.06 5.46
N PHE A 276 6.72 -8.77 4.49
CA PHE A 276 6.53 -9.12 3.09
C PHE A 276 7.67 -10.01 2.62
N LYS A 277 7.34 -11.07 1.89
CA LYS A 277 8.29 -11.95 1.21
C LYS A 277 8.07 -11.84 -0.29
N ASN A 278 9.10 -11.40 -1.00
CA ASN A 278 9.04 -11.13 -2.45
C ASN A 278 7.85 -10.22 -2.84
N GLY A 279 7.54 -9.23 -1.99
CA GLY A 279 6.45 -8.28 -2.20
C GLY A 279 5.04 -8.82 -1.88
N SER A 280 4.92 -10.06 -1.41
CA SER A 280 3.65 -10.64 -0.93
C SER A 280 3.59 -10.56 0.59
N LEU A 281 2.44 -10.16 1.15
CA LEU A 281 2.27 -10.08 2.60
C LEU A 281 2.25 -11.50 3.19
N ILE A 282 3.12 -11.76 4.16
CA ILE A 282 3.18 -13.04 4.88
C ILE A 282 2.83 -12.91 6.37
N PHE A 283 2.81 -11.68 6.90
CA PHE A 283 2.43 -11.42 8.29
C PHE A 283 1.88 -10.00 8.47
N GLY A 284 0.85 -9.84 9.31
CA GLY A 284 0.13 -8.58 9.54
C GLY A 284 -1.12 -8.44 8.65
N GLY A 285 -1.62 -7.20 8.50
CA GLY A 285 -2.92 -6.92 7.86
C GLY A 285 -2.85 -5.92 6.70
N LEU A 286 -3.59 -6.18 5.62
CA LEU A 286 -3.76 -5.25 4.49
C LEU A 286 -4.79 -4.16 4.84
N GLY A 287 -4.37 -2.90 4.99
CA GLY A 287 -5.29 -1.74 5.03
C GLY A 287 -5.83 -1.30 6.40
N GLY A 288 -5.29 -1.80 7.51
CA GLY A 288 -5.74 -1.41 8.85
C GLY A 288 -4.93 -2.07 9.95
N GLY A 289 -5.63 -2.79 10.85
CA GLY A 289 -5.02 -3.60 11.90
C GLY A 289 -5.02 -5.09 11.57
N ALA A 290 -4.07 -5.81 12.15
CA ALA A 290 -4.00 -7.27 12.18
C ALA A 290 -4.50 -7.78 13.54
N GLU A 291 -4.99 -9.02 13.56
CA GLU A 291 -5.29 -9.75 14.80
C GLU A 291 -4.00 -10.08 15.56
N ASP A 292 -4.13 -10.34 16.86
CA ASP A 292 -3.02 -10.82 17.69
C ASP A 292 -2.53 -12.18 17.20
N THR A 293 -1.23 -12.42 17.36
CA THR A 293 -0.59 -13.63 16.84
C THR A 293 -0.94 -14.84 17.69
N ASN A 294 -1.92 -15.60 17.22
CA ASN A 294 -2.25 -16.92 17.78
C ASN A 294 -1.31 -18.02 17.25
N CYS A 295 -1.42 -19.23 17.80
CA CYS A 295 -0.54 -20.35 17.45
C CYS A 295 -0.63 -20.76 15.96
N CYS A 296 -1.78 -20.59 15.32
CA CYS A 296 -1.96 -20.88 13.89
C CYS A 296 -1.21 -19.86 13.02
N ILE A 297 -1.34 -18.57 13.34
CA ILE A 297 -0.62 -17.49 12.65
C ILE A 297 0.88 -17.65 12.83
N ALA A 298 1.35 -17.87 14.06
CA ALA A 298 2.76 -18.09 14.37
C ALA A 298 3.34 -19.26 13.57
N LYS A 299 2.63 -20.39 13.51
CA LYS A 299 3.06 -21.58 12.76
C LYS A 299 3.12 -21.33 11.25
N THR A 300 2.11 -20.67 10.69
CA THR A 300 2.06 -20.32 9.26
C THR A 300 3.23 -19.40 8.89
N PHE A 301 3.51 -18.42 9.76
CA PHE A 301 4.63 -17.51 9.58
C PHE A 301 5.99 -18.23 9.68
N GLU A 302 6.16 -19.09 10.68
CA GLU A 302 7.35 -19.93 10.86
C GLU A 302 7.64 -20.78 9.61
N ASP A 303 6.61 -21.40 9.03
CA ASP A 303 6.73 -22.20 7.80
C ASP A 303 7.12 -21.35 6.58
N GLU A 304 6.62 -20.12 6.47
CA GLU A 304 7.01 -19.19 5.40
C GLU A 304 8.49 -18.78 5.46
N LEU A 305 9.07 -18.74 6.67
CA LEU A 305 10.47 -18.34 6.89
C LEU A 305 11.48 -19.45 6.61
N LYS A 306 11.06 -20.72 6.51
CA LYS A 306 11.94 -21.87 6.19
C LYS A 306 12.82 -21.66 4.96
N SER A 307 12.28 -20.99 3.95
CA SER A 307 13.01 -20.70 2.70
C SER A 307 14.01 -19.54 2.79
N VAL A 308 14.02 -18.81 3.91
CA VAL A 308 14.79 -17.57 4.10
C VAL A 308 15.89 -17.76 5.16
N ILE A 309 15.56 -18.40 6.28
CA ILE A 309 16.46 -18.58 7.42
C ILE A 309 16.85 -20.06 7.54
N GLN A 310 18.15 -20.33 7.64
CA GLN A 310 18.73 -21.66 7.81
C GLN A 310 18.94 -21.93 9.30
N ALA A 311 17.85 -22.23 10.01
CA ALA A 311 17.84 -22.63 11.42
C ALA A 311 17.14 -23.99 11.59
N ASP A 312 17.25 -24.55 12.80
CA ASP A 312 16.44 -25.71 13.21
C ASP A 312 14.94 -25.32 13.28
N ASP A 313 14.06 -26.29 13.05
CA ASP A 313 12.61 -26.08 13.08
C ASP A 313 12.16 -25.43 14.41
N GLY A 314 11.38 -24.36 14.33
CA GLY A 314 10.87 -23.63 15.50
C GLY A 314 11.73 -22.44 15.94
N HIS A 315 12.85 -22.18 15.25
CA HIS A 315 13.75 -21.06 15.55
C HIS A 315 13.77 -19.98 14.45
N TYR A 316 13.00 -20.09 13.37
CA TYR A 316 13.06 -19.13 12.25
C TYR A 316 12.55 -17.75 12.66
N THR A 317 11.40 -17.69 13.34
CA THR A 317 10.81 -16.43 13.80
C THR A 317 11.75 -15.67 14.73
N GLU A 318 12.29 -16.31 15.77
CA GLU A 318 13.19 -15.65 16.73
C GLU A 318 14.45 -15.10 16.05
N ASN A 319 15.02 -15.85 15.10
CA ASN A 319 16.15 -15.39 14.30
C ASN A 319 15.81 -14.20 13.42
N LEU A 320 14.61 -14.16 12.83
CA LEU A 320 14.14 -13.00 12.09
C LEU A 320 13.99 -11.78 13.01
N LEU A 321 13.35 -11.92 14.17
CA LEU A 321 13.15 -10.81 15.11
C LEU A 321 14.50 -10.25 15.58
N THR A 322 15.47 -11.13 15.86
CA THR A 322 16.86 -10.75 16.16
C THR A 322 17.51 -9.98 15.01
N LEU A 323 17.35 -10.47 13.78
CA LEU A 323 17.87 -9.80 12.58
C LEU A 323 17.27 -8.40 12.40
N VAL A 324 15.96 -8.26 12.60
CA VAL A 324 15.28 -6.95 12.54
C VAL A 324 15.80 -6.01 13.62
N ALA A 325 15.96 -6.50 14.86
CA ALA A 325 16.47 -5.70 15.98
C ALA A 325 17.88 -5.17 15.70
N GLU A 326 18.75 -6.03 15.19
CA GLU A 326 20.12 -5.65 14.88
C GLU A 326 20.17 -4.67 13.69
N ALA A 327 19.30 -4.82 12.70
CA ALA A 327 19.20 -3.89 11.58
C ALA A 327 18.70 -2.51 12.00
N VAL A 328 17.70 -2.46 12.87
CA VAL A 328 17.20 -1.21 13.46
C VAL A 328 18.35 -0.50 14.18
N ARG A 329 19.06 -1.20 15.08
CA ARG A 329 20.16 -0.66 15.87
C ARG A 329 21.32 -0.18 15.01
N GLN A 330 21.80 -1.00 14.07
CA GLN A 330 22.95 -0.66 13.22
C GLN A 330 22.64 0.45 12.21
N SER A 331 21.38 0.63 11.81
CA SER A 331 21.03 1.64 10.81
C SER A 331 21.17 3.09 11.32
N GLY A 332 21.00 3.32 12.63
CA GLY A 332 20.93 4.66 13.25
C GLY A 332 19.78 5.54 12.73
N VAL A 333 18.84 4.99 11.96
CA VAL A 333 17.76 5.76 11.32
C VAL A 333 16.70 6.18 12.34
N LEU A 334 16.46 5.36 13.36
CA LEU A 334 15.51 5.68 14.43
C LEU A 334 16.02 6.82 15.31
N ASP A 335 17.34 6.93 15.52
CA ASP A 335 17.92 8.05 16.27
C ASP A 335 17.64 9.37 15.54
N ARG A 336 17.87 9.40 14.22
CA ARG A 336 17.55 10.58 13.41
C ARG A 336 16.07 10.89 13.38
N LEU A 337 15.24 9.85 13.28
CA LEU A 337 13.79 10.02 13.32
C LEU A 337 13.33 10.61 14.66
N LEU A 338 13.91 10.14 15.77
CA LEU A 338 13.63 10.64 17.10
C LEU A 338 14.03 12.12 17.26
N GLU A 339 15.18 12.53 16.73
CA GLU A 339 15.58 13.94 16.75
C GLU A 339 14.60 14.83 15.99
N VAL A 340 14.02 14.35 14.89
CA VAL A 340 12.96 15.08 14.16
C VAL A 340 11.65 15.10 14.95
N GLN A 341 11.30 14.02 15.67
CA GLN A 341 10.13 14.00 16.54
C GLN A 341 10.26 14.99 17.72
N LYS A 342 11.48 15.20 18.24
CA LYS A 342 11.78 16.15 19.32
C LYS A 342 11.74 17.63 18.89
N LEU A 343 11.57 17.92 17.59
CA LEU A 343 11.25 19.28 17.16
C LEU A 343 9.94 19.77 17.78
N ASP A 344 9.03 18.85 18.12
CA ASP A 344 7.91 19.14 19.01
C ASP A 344 8.38 19.27 20.46
N ASN A 345 8.71 20.50 20.84
CA ASN A 345 9.23 20.85 22.17
C ASN A 345 8.18 21.42 23.13
N VAL A 346 6.99 21.78 22.62
CA VAL A 346 5.90 22.41 23.38
C VAL A 346 4.65 21.54 23.48
N ASP A 347 4.63 20.40 22.80
CA ASP A 347 3.46 19.53 22.62
C ASP A 347 2.30 20.25 21.91
N ILE A 348 1.24 19.53 21.58
CA ILE A 348 0.01 20.10 21.01
C ILE A 348 -0.59 21.16 21.93
N GLU A 349 -0.50 20.96 23.24
CA GLU A 349 -1.01 21.88 24.26
C GLU A 349 -0.34 23.26 24.16
N GLY A 350 0.93 23.34 23.77
CA GLY A 350 1.60 24.62 23.52
C GLY A 350 1.48 25.11 22.07
N ALA A 351 1.64 24.21 21.10
CA ALA A 351 1.62 24.56 19.67
C ALA A 351 0.29 25.18 19.23
N ILE A 352 -0.82 24.79 19.87
CA ILE A 352 -2.15 25.33 19.58
C ILE A 352 -2.26 26.84 19.85
N HIS A 353 -1.53 27.38 20.83
CA HIS A 353 -1.52 28.81 21.14
C HIS A 353 -0.87 29.60 19.99
N ALA A 354 0.31 29.15 19.55
CA ALA A 354 1.01 29.72 18.40
C ALA A 354 0.18 29.63 17.11
N TYR A 355 -0.59 28.55 16.93
CA TYR A 355 -1.52 28.43 15.80
C TYR A 355 -2.59 29.54 15.79
N TYR A 356 -3.18 29.86 16.94
CA TYR A 356 -4.17 30.95 17.03
C TYR A 356 -3.53 32.33 16.77
N ASP A 357 -2.28 32.54 17.17
CA ASP A 357 -1.54 33.76 16.86
C ASP A 357 -1.29 33.93 15.37
N ILE A 358 -0.87 32.85 14.68
CA ILE A 358 -0.61 32.85 13.22
C ILE A 358 -1.89 33.10 12.42
N THR A 359 -3.02 32.58 12.90
CA THR A 359 -4.33 32.75 12.23
C THR A 359 -5.02 34.06 12.59
N HIS A 360 -4.40 34.88 13.45
CA HIS A 360 -4.96 36.12 14.00
C HIS A 360 -6.35 35.93 14.63
N GLN A 361 -6.55 34.79 15.28
CA GLN A 361 -7.79 34.43 15.96
C GLN A 361 -7.62 34.55 17.47
N HIS A 362 -8.71 34.86 18.17
CA HIS A 362 -8.71 34.81 19.63
C HIS A 362 -8.52 33.35 20.08
N CYS A 363 -7.49 33.07 20.89
CA CYS A 363 -7.25 31.74 21.44
C CYS A 363 -8.35 31.33 22.44
N PRO A 364 -9.23 30.36 22.12
CA PRO A 364 -10.28 29.92 23.04
C PRO A 364 -9.71 29.13 24.21
N ILE A 365 -8.57 28.43 24.02
CA ILE A 365 -7.95 27.55 25.01
C ILE A 365 -7.58 28.33 26.27
N CYS A 366 -7.07 29.56 26.12
CA CYS A 366 -6.72 30.42 27.26
C CYS A 366 -7.87 30.71 28.23
N ARG A 367 -9.13 30.55 27.82
CA ARG A 367 -10.29 30.75 28.71
C ARG A 367 -10.57 29.56 29.61
N GLU A 368 -10.04 28.40 29.27
CA GLU A 368 -10.32 27.12 29.94
C GLU A 368 -9.16 26.64 30.82
N LEU A 369 -8.00 27.33 30.78
CA LEU A 369 -6.80 26.97 31.53
C LEU A 369 -6.83 27.44 32.99
N GLY A 370 -6.18 26.66 33.86
CA GLY A 370 -5.91 27.08 35.24
C GLY A 370 -4.83 28.17 35.33
N GLU A 371 -4.65 28.79 36.50
CA GLU A 371 -3.70 29.90 36.68
C GLU A 371 -2.23 29.54 36.39
N GLU A 372 -1.80 28.32 36.69
CA GLU A 372 -0.42 27.87 36.45
C GLU A 372 -0.15 27.61 34.96
N GLU A 373 -1.10 26.96 34.27
CA GLU A 373 -1.02 26.71 32.82
C GLU A 373 -1.09 28.01 32.04
N LEU A 374 -1.92 28.97 32.48
CA LEU A 374 -2.01 30.29 31.90
C LEU A 374 -0.69 31.06 32.02
N LYS A 375 0.03 30.95 33.15
CA LYS A 375 1.38 31.51 33.29
C LYS A 375 2.37 30.87 32.33
N ARG A 376 2.27 29.55 32.09
CA ARG A 376 3.14 28.84 31.14
C ARG A 376 2.89 29.29 29.70
N TYR A 377 1.63 29.32 29.27
CA TYR A 377 1.28 29.56 27.86
C TYR A 377 1.10 31.04 27.49
N SER A 378 0.91 31.95 28.46
CA SER A 378 0.90 33.40 28.19
C SER A 378 2.21 33.92 27.60
N SER A 379 3.33 33.26 27.94
CA SER A 379 4.63 33.56 27.35
C SER A 379 4.67 33.30 25.84
N LEU A 380 3.92 32.31 25.34
CA LEU A 380 3.84 31.97 23.91
C LEU A 380 3.14 33.07 23.11
N HIS A 381 2.02 33.59 23.63
CA HIS A 381 1.29 34.71 23.01
C HIS A 381 2.08 36.04 23.01
N SER A 382 3.13 36.13 23.83
CA SER A 382 4.02 37.29 23.88
C SER A 382 5.22 37.17 22.93
N THR A 383 5.35 36.04 22.22
CA THR A 383 6.44 35.82 21.24
C THR A 383 6.20 36.54 19.93
N SER A 384 7.22 36.61 19.07
CA SER A 384 7.07 37.18 17.73
C SER A 384 6.27 36.25 16.82
N LEU A 385 5.68 36.81 15.76
CA LEU A 385 4.99 36.02 14.74
C LEU A 385 5.93 34.97 14.10
N ASP A 386 7.19 35.32 13.86
CA ASP A 386 8.19 34.38 13.31
C ASP A 386 8.46 33.21 14.26
N GLU A 387 8.46 33.46 15.57
CA GLU A 387 8.60 32.41 16.58
C GLU A 387 7.37 31.49 16.61
N SER A 388 6.17 32.06 16.58
CA SER A 388 4.93 31.29 16.49
C SER A 388 4.91 30.42 15.22
N VAL A 389 5.30 30.99 14.07
CA VAL A 389 5.45 30.25 12.81
C VAL A 389 6.43 29.09 12.96
N ARG A 390 7.59 29.31 13.59
CA ARG A 390 8.56 28.24 13.85
C ARG A 390 7.97 27.12 14.69
N ILE A 391 7.30 27.45 15.81
CA ILE A 391 6.69 26.46 16.70
C ILE A 391 5.71 25.56 15.94
N VAL A 392 4.78 26.16 15.18
CA VAL A 392 3.78 25.39 14.42
C VAL A 392 4.43 24.58 13.30
N LYS A 393 5.43 25.15 12.61
CA LYS A 393 6.18 24.46 11.56
C LYS A 393 6.90 23.22 12.12
N ASP A 394 7.63 23.37 13.22
CA ASP A 394 8.36 22.30 13.89
C ASP A 394 7.42 21.21 14.41
N TYR A 395 6.28 21.60 15.00
CA TYR A 395 5.22 20.67 15.40
C TYR A 395 4.70 19.84 14.22
N LEU A 396 4.42 20.45 13.06
CA LEU A 396 3.93 19.73 11.88
C LEU A 396 4.97 18.78 11.26
N ILE A 397 6.25 19.16 11.31
CA ILE A 397 7.36 18.30 10.89
C ILE A 397 7.46 17.10 11.85
N ALA A 398 7.43 17.33 13.15
CA ALA A 398 7.45 16.30 14.17
C ALA A 398 6.23 15.38 14.06
N ALA A 399 5.03 15.91 13.84
CA ALA A 399 3.82 15.12 13.59
C ALA A 399 3.98 14.21 12.36
N THR A 400 4.62 14.70 11.30
CA THR A 400 4.93 13.88 10.12
C THR A 400 5.93 12.76 10.45
N ALA A 401 6.92 13.02 11.32
CA ALA A 401 7.86 12.00 11.79
C ALA A 401 7.22 10.97 12.73
N LYS A 402 6.23 11.38 13.55
CA LYS A 402 5.45 10.49 14.43
C LYS A 402 4.54 9.54 13.64
N ASP A 403 4.03 9.98 12.48
CA ASP A 403 3.12 9.20 11.61
C ASP A 403 3.81 8.58 10.37
N CYS A 404 5.14 8.44 10.38
CA CYS A 404 5.87 7.78 9.30
C CYS A 404 5.96 6.25 9.53
N SER A 405 6.26 5.51 8.45
CA SER A 405 6.58 4.08 8.52
C SER A 405 8.02 3.86 8.12
N PHE A 406 8.67 2.93 8.83
CA PHE A 406 10.03 2.50 8.53
C PHE A 406 9.99 1.13 7.85
N MET A 407 10.60 1.03 6.67
CA MET A 407 10.70 -0.20 5.90
C MET A 407 12.15 -0.70 5.91
N ILE A 408 12.35 -1.97 6.29
CA ILE A 408 13.65 -2.64 6.22
C ILE A 408 13.56 -3.78 5.22
N CYS A 409 14.44 -3.76 4.22
CA CYS A 409 14.55 -4.82 3.23
C CYS A 409 15.77 -5.68 3.54
N PHE A 410 15.60 -7.00 3.56
CA PHE A 410 16.69 -7.96 3.77
C PHE A 410 16.92 -8.79 2.51
N ARG A 411 18.19 -9.12 2.25
CA ARG A 411 18.60 -10.06 1.21
C ARG A 411 19.69 -10.97 1.76
N SER A 412 19.46 -12.28 1.71
CA SER A 412 20.48 -13.27 2.07
C SER A 412 21.67 -13.18 1.11
N ARG A 413 22.89 -13.13 1.66
CA ARG A 413 24.13 -13.14 0.88
C ARG A 413 24.49 -14.60 0.57
N LYS A 414 24.64 -14.91 -0.73
CA LYS A 414 25.18 -16.21 -1.17
C LYS A 414 26.72 -16.15 -1.15
N GLU A 415 27.36 -17.24 -0.73
CA GLU A 415 28.83 -17.36 -0.77
C GLU A 415 29.33 -17.09 -2.21
N GLY A 416 30.31 -16.17 -2.34
CA GLY A 416 30.97 -15.86 -3.62
C GLY A 416 30.66 -14.49 -4.26
N TYR A 417 29.79 -13.66 -3.67
CA TYR A 417 29.55 -12.29 -4.15
C TYR A 417 30.32 -11.23 -3.34
N SER A 418 30.92 -10.27 -4.05
CA SER A 418 31.73 -9.16 -3.53
C SER A 418 30.93 -8.20 -2.63
N GLU A 419 31.67 -7.40 -1.84
CA GLU A 419 31.15 -6.35 -0.96
C GLU A 419 29.99 -5.56 -1.59
N SER A 420 28.84 -5.57 -0.92
CA SER A 420 27.69 -4.75 -1.29
C SER A 420 27.82 -3.37 -0.63
N GLU A 421 27.39 -2.29 -1.30
CA GLU A 421 27.26 -0.95 -0.69
C GLU A 421 26.22 -0.89 0.45
N CYS A 422 25.44 -1.96 0.66
CA CYS A 422 24.48 -2.07 1.75
C CYS A 422 25.13 -2.57 3.03
N ASN A 423 24.62 -2.10 4.17
CA ASN A 423 25.01 -2.61 5.48
C ASN A 423 24.70 -4.12 5.55
N SER A 424 25.54 -4.89 6.24
CA SER A 424 25.37 -6.34 6.36
C SER A 424 25.35 -6.77 7.82
N ILE A 425 24.45 -7.70 8.15
CA ILE A 425 24.37 -8.33 9.48
C ILE A 425 24.70 -9.79 9.32
N TYR A 426 25.56 -10.29 10.21
CA TYR A 426 25.85 -11.70 10.34
C TYR A 426 25.11 -12.25 11.55
N LEU A 427 24.21 -13.21 11.32
CA LEU A 427 23.50 -13.92 12.37
C LEU A 427 24.32 -15.14 12.80
N GLU A 428 24.98 -15.04 13.95
CA GLU A 428 25.82 -16.12 14.50
C GLU A 428 25.06 -17.43 14.70
N SER A 429 23.80 -17.34 15.13
CA SER A 429 22.90 -18.47 15.38
C SER A 429 22.64 -19.35 14.15
N THR A 430 22.69 -18.76 12.95
CA THR A 430 22.39 -19.44 11.68
C THR A 430 23.59 -19.48 10.75
N LYS A 431 24.69 -18.82 11.11
CA LYS A 431 25.88 -18.59 10.28
C LYS A 431 25.54 -17.98 8.92
N GLN A 432 24.50 -17.15 8.87
CA GLN A 432 24.05 -16.48 7.66
C GLN A 432 24.37 -14.99 7.67
N ALA A 433 24.77 -14.46 6.52
CA ALA A 433 24.90 -13.03 6.30
C ALA A 433 23.69 -12.48 5.52
N PHE A 434 23.20 -11.32 5.93
CA PHE A 434 22.10 -10.61 5.28
C PHE A 434 22.52 -9.17 4.97
N ASP A 435 22.41 -8.77 3.71
CA ASP A 435 22.47 -7.36 3.35
C ASP A 435 21.12 -6.71 3.69
N PHE A 436 21.13 -5.48 4.20
CA PHE A 436 19.90 -4.75 4.52
C PHE A 436 19.91 -3.29 4.08
N LYS A 437 18.70 -2.76 3.81
CA LYS A 437 18.46 -1.34 3.53
C LYS A 437 17.24 -0.86 4.32
N GLY A 438 17.41 0.22 5.09
CA GLY A 438 16.33 0.93 5.76
C GLY A 438 15.83 2.12 4.94
N GLN A 439 14.52 2.38 4.95
CA GLN A 439 13.93 3.55 4.30
C GLN A 439 12.72 4.06 5.10
N ASN A 440 12.64 5.37 5.31
CA ASN A 440 11.49 6.06 5.89
C ASN A 440 10.51 6.45 4.78
N GLY A 441 9.23 6.14 4.96
CA GLY A 441 8.15 6.55 4.07
C GLY A 441 6.97 7.12 4.84
N LYS A 442 6.31 8.14 4.30
CA LYS A 442 5.04 8.65 4.85
C LYS A 442 3.93 7.60 4.64
N ARG A 443 2.92 7.50 5.52
CA ARG A 443 1.77 6.60 5.32
C ARG A 443 0.83 7.09 4.22
#